data_AF-A0A167ESE4-F1
#
_entry.id   AF-A0A167ESE4-F1
#
_cell.length_a   1.000
_cell.length_b   1.000
_cell.length_c   1.000
_cell.angle_alpha   90.00
_cell.angle_beta   90.00
_cell.angle_gamma   90.00
#
_symmetry.space_group_name_H-M   'P 1'
#
loop_
_entity.id
_entity.type
_entity.pdbx_description
1 polymer ?
#
loop_
_entity_poly.entity_id
_entity_poly.type
_entity_poly.pdbx_seq_one_letter_code
_entity_poly.pdbx_strand_id
1 'polypeptide(L)'
;MGCHFRLPGEVLLTPLLNSFPGREHQIRSLATLVHPDAAPCRNIVLHGTEATGKSSITRQLLANLAENISAEAQGGGFKHAVINVAQCITIRHLFESIVGSVAEALKLDGEPGETSSSISAAALRRQRRCETMAQLCVVLGTMLKESARDPNWRFVLVLDAVDRQRDAPPTLLPALARLSEIMPNLTTVFIVTAPPAGFLRTAASVHLHFPPYTKPEYVRILSLTPPSAIPGATQPETTDLWTRFCAAVHDAFVRSASRTLPSFRHSCQALWPRFTAPVVSGTYSPKEFSKLLVAARVHFKDESLLNPTIVSVRPESSPSSTKAATTHIAASDLTALLPIAARLILLAAYLASHNATRHDLTLFSTFHHGRKRRRGGGHVGGRGTPRTKHRKIARKLLGAHAFVLERMMAIFEAVRSEWSPDGSNVGSTGLDGDIGMAIATLASLRLLIRVGAGDMMDRSGKWRMNVDWESIRGIGRSIGVEIEDWLID
;
A
#
# COMPACT_ATOMS: atom_id res chain seq x y z
N MET A 1 50.91 -0.41 17.11
CA MET A 1 50.14 -1.25 16.17
C MET A 1 49.32 -0.31 15.31
N GLY A 2 49.70 -0.10 14.05
CA GLY A 2 49.01 0.83 13.16
C GLY A 2 47.62 0.29 12.84
N CYS A 3 46.58 1.05 13.16
CA CYS A 3 45.24 0.80 12.64
C CYS A 3 45.32 1.09 11.14
N HIS A 4 45.50 0.05 10.32
CA HIS A 4 45.48 0.21 8.87
C HIS A 4 44.04 0.46 8.44
N PHE A 5 43.63 1.73 8.48
CA PHE A 5 42.39 2.16 7.87
C PHE A 5 42.41 1.74 6.41
N ARG A 6 41.52 0.83 6.03
CA ARG A 6 41.43 0.29 4.67
C ARG A 6 40.00 0.42 4.18
N LEU A 7 39.84 1.21 3.12
CA LEU A 7 38.56 1.30 2.44
C LEU A 7 38.27 -0.01 1.68
N PRO A 8 37.00 -0.42 1.56
CA PRO A 8 36.61 -1.52 0.69
C PRO A 8 37.13 -1.27 -0.73
N GLY A 9 37.76 -2.27 -1.34
CA GLY A 9 38.28 -2.13 -2.70
C GLY A 9 37.16 -1.84 -3.70
N GLU A 10 37.38 -0.89 -4.62
CA GLU A 10 36.39 -0.54 -5.65
C GLU A 10 35.98 -1.76 -6.50
N VAL A 11 36.90 -2.72 -6.71
CA VAL A 11 36.63 -3.98 -7.43
C VAL A 11 35.49 -4.78 -6.80
N LEU A 12 35.39 -4.79 -5.46
CA LEU A 12 34.32 -5.48 -4.73
C LEU A 12 32.97 -4.79 -4.90
N LEU A 13 32.98 -3.46 -5.07
CA LEU A 13 31.76 -2.66 -5.21
C LEU A 13 31.26 -2.61 -6.67
N THR A 14 32.14 -2.79 -7.66
CA THR A 14 31.81 -2.68 -9.10
C THR A 14 30.56 -3.47 -9.53
N PRO A 15 30.37 -4.76 -9.17
CA PRO A 15 29.17 -5.51 -9.56
C PRO A 15 27.88 -4.88 -9.01
N LEU A 16 27.96 -4.32 -7.80
CA LEU A 16 26.83 -3.68 -7.13
C LEU A 16 26.56 -2.29 -7.72
N LEU A 17 27.61 -1.52 -8.04
CA LEU A 17 27.49 -0.24 -8.75
C LEU A 17 26.85 -0.39 -10.14
N ASN A 18 27.16 -1.48 -10.85
CA ASN A 18 26.59 -1.78 -12.16
C ASN A 18 25.11 -2.18 -12.08
N SER A 19 24.70 -2.91 -11.03
CA SER A 19 23.31 -3.34 -10.84
C SER A 19 22.40 -2.24 -10.28
N PHE A 20 22.95 -1.27 -9.54
CA PHE A 20 22.22 -0.14 -8.95
C PHE A 20 22.77 1.22 -9.42
N PRO A 21 22.51 1.62 -10.67
CA PRO A 21 22.96 2.92 -11.17
C PRO A 21 22.30 4.08 -10.40
N GLY A 22 23.04 5.18 -10.19
CA GLY A 22 22.56 6.35 -9.45
C GLY A 22 22.54 6.19 -7.92
N ARG A 23 23.24 5.16 -7.40
CA ARG A 23 23.40 4.88 -5.97
C ARG A 23 24.84 4.77 -5.53
N GLU A 24 25.77 5.27 -6.34
CA GLU A 24 27.21 5.11 -6.15
C GLU A 24 27.68 5.71 -4.83
N HIS A 25 27.16 6.89 -4.47
CA HIS A 25 27.47 7.54 -3.19
C HIS A 25 26.95 6.72 -2.01
N GLN A 26 25.68 6.29 -2.03
CA GLN A 26 25.07 5.54 -0.93
C GLN A 26 25.76 4.19 -0.73
N ILE A 27 26.14 3.51 -1.81
CA ILE A 27 26.84 2.22 -1.75
C ILE A 27 28.21 2.39 -1.11
N ARG A 28 29.00 3.37 -1.56
CA ARG A 28 30.34 3.63 -1.00
C ARG A 28 30.27 4.05 0.46
N SER A 29 29.32 4.93 0.81
CA SER A 29 29.10 5.36 2.20
C SER A 29 28.69 4.19 3.07
N LEU A 30 27.72 3.38 2.66
CA LEU A 30 27.28 2.22 3.44
C LEU A 30 28.40 1.20 3.62
N ALA A 31 29.19 0.93 2.57
CA ALA A 31 30.33 0.02 2.64
C ALA A 31 31.38 0.53 3.66
N THR A 32 31.68 1.83 3.64
CA THR A 32 32.63 2.45 4.59
C THR A 32 32.15 2.39 6.04
N LEU A 33 30.84 2.57 6.27
CA LEU A 33 30.23 2.59 7.60
C LEU A 33 30.07 1.19 8.22
N VAL A 34 30.19 0.14 7.42
CA VAL A 34 29.96 -1.24 7.84
C VAL A 34 31.26 -2.07 7.86
N HIS A 35 32.23 -1.76 7.00
CA HIS A 35 33.46 -2.52 6.88
C HIS A 35 34.30 -2.47 8.18
N PRO A 36 34.81 -3.61 8.69
CA PRO A 36 35.51 -3.69 9.98
C PRO A 36 36.76 -2.82 10.04
N ASP A 37 37.54 -2.76 8.95
CA ASP A 37 38.82 -2.01 8.90
C ASP A 37 38.68 -0.55 8.41
N ALA A 38 37.44 -0.08 8.19
CA ALA A 38 37.17 1.28 7.73
C ALA A 38 36.73 2.18 8.89
N ALA A 39 35.50 2.71 8.85
CA ALA A 39 34.92 3.53 9.92
C ALA A 39 33.60 2.91 10.40
N PRO A 40 33.62 1.73 11.04
CA PRO A 40 32.42 1.03 11.43
C PRO A 40 31.61 1.84 12.45
N CYS A 41 30.34 2.06 12.14
CA CYS A 41 29.41 2.75 13.01
C CYS A 41 28.55 1.75 13.80
N ARG A 42 28.14 2.14 15.02
CA ARG A 42 27.30 1.29 15.88
C ARG A 42 25.85 1.25 15.42
N ASN A 43 25.29 2.41 15.08
CA ASN A 43 23.90 2.57 14.64
C ASN A 43 23.88 3.33 13.31
N ILE A 44 23.27 2.74 12.30
CA ILE A 44 23.13 3.31 10.96
C ILE A 44 21.64 3.36 10.59
N VAL A 45 21.18 4.48 10.06
CA VAL A 45 19.79 4.68 9.66
C VAL A 45 19.73 4.97 8.17
N LEU A 46 19.21 4.01 7.42
CA LEU A 46 18.96 4.14 5.99
C LEU A 46 17.53 4.63 5.78
N HIS A 47 17.38 5.87 5.30
CA HIS A 47 16.05 6.48 5.12
C HIS A 47 15.82 7.00 3.71
N GLY A 48 14.59 6.85 3.22
CA GLY A 48 14.18 7.32 1.90
C GLY A 48 12.87 6.66 1.49
N THR A 49 12.20 7.22 0.48
CA THR A 49 10.88 6.74 0.04
C THR A 49 10.89 5.26 -0.36
N GLU A 50 9.71 4.66 -0.49
CA GLU A 50 9.59 3.28 -0.96
C GLU A 50 10.25 3.10 -2.35
N ALA A 51 10.73 1.88 -2.63
CA ALA A 51 11.33 1.50 -3.90
C ALA A 51 12.63 2.25 -4.32
N THR A 52 13.38 2.83 -3.38
CA THR A 52 14.70 3.47 -3.65
C THR A 52 15.89 2.52 -3.65
N GLY A 53 15.66 1.21 -3.49
CA GLY A 53 16.70 0.17 -3.51
C GLY A 53 17.38 -0.13 -2.17
N LYS A 54 17.01 0.56 -1.08
CA LYS A 54 17.62 0.42 0.26
C LYS A 54 17.85 -1.04 0.69
N SER A 55 16.77 -1.83 0.73
CA SER A 55 16.80 -3.21 1.20
C SER A 55 17.62 -4.13 0.30
N SER A 56 17.48 -3.98 -1.03
CA SER A 56 18.22 -4.79 -2.02
C SER A 56 19.72 -4.48 -2.01
N ILE A 57 20.08 -3.20 -1.96
CA ILE A 57 21.48 -2.74 -1.89
C ILE A 57 22.13 -3.23 -0.60
N THR A 58 21.47 -3.04 0.55
CA THR A 58 22.00 -3.47 1.84
C THR A 58 22.21 -4.98 1.89
N ARG A 59 21.23 -5.77 1.42
CA ARG A 59 21.35 -7.23 1.39
C ARG A 59 22.50 -7.71 0.51
N GLN A 60 22.60 -7.21 -0.72
CA GLN A 60 23.67 -7.63 -1.65
C GLN A 60 25.05 -7.15 -1.18
N LEU A 61 25.14 -5.94 -0.63
CA LEU A 61 26.41 -5.41 -0.12
C LEU A 61 26.93 -6.25 1.05
N LEU A 62 26.06 -6.57 2.01
CA LEU A 62 26.46 -7.38 3.18
C LEU A 62 26.81 -8.81 2.80
N ALA A 63 26.11 -9.41 1.83
CA ALA A 63 26.46 -10.72 1.27
C ALA A 63 27.85 -10.70 0.65
N ASN A 64 28.11 -9.75 -0.26
CA ASN A 64 29.40 -9.62 -0.92
C ASN A 64 30.53 -9.37 0.09
N LEU A 65 30.31 -8.51 1.10
CA LEU A 65 31.31 -8.25 2.15
C LEU A 65 31.57 -9.49 3.01
N ALA A 66 30.54 -10.24 3.39
CA ALA A 66 30.69 -11.45 4.18
C ALA A 66 31.48 -12.53 3.47
N GLU A 67 31.25 -12.73 2.17
CA GLU A 67 32.00 -13.70 1.35
C GLU A 67 33.47 -13.33 1.23
N ASN A 68 33.77 -12.07 0.89
CA ASN A 68 35.14 -11.63 0.66
C ASN A 68 35.96 -11.54 1.95
N ILE A 69 35.39 -10.99 3.04
CA ILE A 69 36.09 -10.88 4.33
C ILE A 69 36.31 -12.27 4.95
N SER A 70 35.39 -13.21 4.74
CA SER A 70 35.59 -14.60 5.21
C SER A 70 36.63 -15.37 4.38
N ALA A 71 36.87 -14.97 3.13
CA ALA A 71 37.88 -15.58 2.26
C ALA A 71 39.29 -15.05 2.53
N GLU A 72 39.43 -13.84 3.07
CA GLU A 72 40.73 -13.30 3.47
C GLU A 72 41.25 -14.00 4.74
N ALA A 73 42.39 -14.69 4.63
CA ALA A 73 43.01 -15.43 5.75
C ALA A 73 43.43 -14.56 6.96
N GLN A 74 43.41 -13.22 6.82
CA GLN A 74 43.68 -12.25 7.90
C GLN A 74 42.44 -11.42 8.27
N GLY A 75 41.28 -11.67 7.66
CA GLY A 75 40.06 -10.94 7.95
C GLY A 75 39.48 -11.37 9.29
N GLY A 76 39.26 -10.42 10.21
CA GLY A 76 38.74 -10.69 11.56
C GLY A 76 37.33 -11.29 11.63
N GLY A 77 36.74 -11.69 10.50
CA GLY A 77 35.42 -12.30 10.36
C GLY A 77 34.27 -11.28 10.31
N PHE A 78 33.36 -11.50 9.37
CA PHE A 78 32.19 -10.64 9.15
C PHE A 78 30.94 -11.49 8.92
N LYS A 79 29.93 -11.30 9.76
CA LYS A 79 28.63 -11.97 9.66
C LYS A 79 27.50 -10.95 9.71
N HIS A 80 26.37 -11.29 9.10
CA HIS A 80 25.22 -10.41 9.08
C HIS A 80 23.92 -11.20 9.13
N ALA A 81 22.86 -10.56 9.62
CA ALA A 81 21.49 -11.07 9.55
C ALA A 81 20.57 -9.95 9.08
N VAL A 82 19.63 -10.27 8.19
CA VAL A 82 18.64 -9.33 7.65
C VAL A 82 17.25 -9.81 8.02
N ILE A 83 16.54 -9.00 8.81
CA ILE A 83 15.17 -9.31 9.26
C ILE A 83 14.21 -8.31 8.64
N ASN A 84 13.14 -8.81 8.04
CA ASN A 84 12.03 -7.99 7.58
C ASN A 84 11.05 -7.75 8.73
N VAL A 85 11.13 -6.57 9.34
CA VAL A 85 10.31 -6.20 10.49
C VAL A 85 8.82 -6.10 10.11
N ALA A 86 8.50 -5.74 8.86
CA ALA A 86 7.11 -5.67 8.40
C ALA A 86 6.40 -7.04 8.39
N GLN A 87 7.14 -8.16 8.33
CA GLN A 87 6.60 -9.52 8.45
C GLN A 87 6.34 -9.92 9.91
N CYS A 88 6.95 -9.20 10.86
CA CYS A 88 6.85 -9.48 12.28
C CYS A 88 5.60 -8.81 12.88
N ILE A 89 4.48 -9.53 12.90
CA ILE A 89 3.19 -8.98 13.38
C ILE A 89 3.28 -8.48 14.83
N THR A 90 4.00 -9.18 15.71
CA THR A 90 4.14 -8.83 17.13
C THR A 90 5.61 -8.59 17.50
N ILE A 91 5.85 -7.86 18.59
CA ILE A 91 7.20 -7.62 19.12
C ILE A 91 7.89 -8.92 19.51
N ARG A 92 7.13 -9.87 20.08
CA ARG A 92 7.63 -11.22 20.36
C ARG A 92 8.13 -11.89 19.08
N HIS A 93 7.32 -11.89 18.02
CA HIS A 93 7.74 -12.46 16.73
C HIS A 93 9.03 -11.80 16.23
N LEU A 94 9.13 -10.47 16.32
CA LEU A 94 10.36 -9.75 15.97
C LEU A 94 11.58 -10.25 16.77
N PHE A 95 11.47 -10.42 18.08
CA PHE A 95 12.57 -10.89 18.92
C PHE A 95 12.95 -12.34 18.61
N GLU A 96 11.97 -13.23 18.43
CA GLU A 96 12.21 -14.63 18.06
C GLU A 96 12.84 -14.73 16.66
N SER A 97 12.41 -13.90 15.70
CA SER A 97 13.01 -13.82 14.36
C SER A 97 14.45 -13.29 14.40
N ILE A 98 14.75 -12.26 15.20
CA ILE A 98 16.12 -11.76 15.37
C ILE A 98 17.02 -12.88 15.92
N VAL A 99 16.60 -13.56 16.99
CA VAL A 99 17.39 -14.66 17.58
C VAL A 99 17.57 -15.80 16.58
N GLY A 100 16.52 -16.18 15.86
CA GLY A 100 16.56 -17.23 14.85
C GLY A 100 17.54 -16.91 13.72
N SER A 101 17.44 -15.71 13.13
CA SER A 101 18.32 -15.30 12.03
C SER A 101 19.77 -15.09 12.47
N VAL A 102 20.03 -14.66 13.71
CA VAL A 102 21.39 -14.56 14.25
C VAL A 102 21.98 -15.95 14.49
N ALA A 103 21.20 -16.89 15.05
CA ALA A 103 21.65 -18.27 15.24
C ALA A 103 21.97 -18.97 13.91
N GLU A 104 21.14 -18.76 12.89
CA GLU A 104 21.36 -19.27 11.53
C GLU A 104 22.62 -18.65 10.88
N ALA A 105 22.79 -17.32 10.98
CA ALA A 105 23.96 -16.64 10.42
C ALA A 105 25.29 -17.07 11.08
N LEU A 106 25.25 -17.44 12.35
CA LEU A 106 26.39 -17.98 13.10
C LEU A 106 26.55 -19.50 12.93
N LYS A 107 25.65 -20.17 12.17
CA LYS A 107 25.59 -21.63 12.02
C LYS A 107 25.57 -22.39 13.36
N LEU A 108 24.91 -21.82 14.38
CA LEU A 108 24.79 -22.46 15.70
C LEU A 108 23.86 -23.68 15.65
N ASP A 109 22.90 -23.67 14.73
CA ASP A 109 22.15 -24.84 14.32
C ASP A 109 23.01 -25.62 13.31
N GLY A 110 23.90 -26.49 13.79
CA GLY A 110 24.95 -27.11 12.98
C GLY A 110 24.48 -27.77 11.67
N GLU A 111 25.39 -27.87 10.70
CA GLU A 111 25.25 -28.78 9.55
C GLU A 111 25.04 -30.22 10.06
N PRO A 112 24.22 -31.06 9.39
CA PRO A 112 24.07 -32.47 9.74
C PRO A 112 25.37 -33.23 9.39
N GLY A 113 26.42 -33.06 10.20
CA GLY A 113 27.71 -33.72 9.99
C GLY A 113 28.88 -33.21 10.85
N GLU A 114 28.83 -31.98 11.40
CA GLU A 114 29.94 -31.44 12.19
C GLU A 114 29.50 -31.10 13.62
N THR A 115 29.80 -32.01 14.55
CA THR A 115 29.65 -31.86 16.00
C THR A 115 30.70 -30.88 16.55
N SER A 116 30.43 -29.58 16.48
CA SER A 116 31.22 -28.58 17.21
C SER A 116 30.43 -27.36 17.70
N SER A 117 29.09 -27.41 17.77
CA SER A 117 28.34 -26.36 18.47
C SER A 117 28.37 -26.60 19.98
N SER A 118 28.93 -25.63 20.72
CA SER A 118 29.06 -25.62 22.19
C SER A 118 27.71 -25.49 22.91
N ILE A 119 26.61 -25.27 22.17
CA ILE A 119 25.28 -25.00 22.69
C ILE A 119 24.33 -26.13 22.27
N SER A 120 23.76 -26.84 23.26
CA SER A 120 22.80 -27.91 22.99
C SER A 120 21.59 -27.40 22.19
N ALA A 121 21.07 -28.23 21.28
CA ALA A 121 19.86 -27.91 20.49
C ALA A 121 18.63 -27.56 21.38
N ALA A 122 18.57 -28.08 22.61
CA ALA A 122 17.56 -27.71 23.60
C ALA A 122 17.77 -26.29 24.16
N ALA A 123 19.02 -25.87 24.38
CA ALA A 123 19.37 -24.52 24.78
C ALA A 123 19.08 -23.50 23.65
N LEU A 124 19.37 -23.85 22.39
CA LEU A 124 19.00 -23.03 21.22
C LEU A 124 17.48 -22.88 21.10
N ARG A 125 16.71 -23.96 21.26
CA ARG A 125 15.22 -23.90 21.28
C ARG A 125 14.67 -23.06 22.43
N ARG A 126 15.35 -23.04 23.58
CA ARG A 126 14.97 -22.20 24.72
C ARG A 126 15.32 -20.73 24.48
N GLN A 127 16.48 -20.45 23.88
CA GLN A 127 16.92 -19.11 23.49
C GLN A 127 16.03 -18.48 22.41
N ARG A 128 15.47 -19.29 21.51
CA ARG A 128 14.47 -18.85 20.53
C ARG A 128 13.16 -18.36 21.15
N ARG A 129 12.87 -18.64 22.42
CA ARG A 129 11.71 -18.09 23.15
C ARG A 129 12.11 -16.76 23.81
N CYS A 130 12.12 -15.70 23.02
CA CYS A 130 12.50 -14.37 23.47
C CYS A 130 11.27 -13.46 23.51
N GLU A 131 10.81 -13.09 24.71
CA GLU A 131 9.58 -12.33 24.90
C GLU A 131 9.84 -10.87 25.30
N THR A 132 11.01 -10.58 25.87
CA THR A 132 11.36 -9.24 26.38
C THR A 132 12.67 -8.72 25.79
N MET A 133 12.81 -7.39 25.76
CA MET A 133 14.05 -6.75 25.32
C MET A 133 15.26 -7.17 26.17
N ALA A 134 15.08 -7.33 27.49
CA ALA A 134 16.16 -7.77 28.38
C ALA A 134 16.63 -9.19 28.04
N GLN A 135 15.71 -10.12 27.78
CA GLN A 135 16.04 -11.46 27.30
C GLN A 135 16.78 -11.41 25.96
N LEU A 136 16.36 -10.55 25.03
CA LEU A 136 17.03 -10.37 23.75
C LEU A 136 18.49 -9.93 23.95
N CYS A 137 18.73 -8.94 24.80
CA CYS A 137 20.08 -8.48 25.14
C CYS A 137 20.97 -9.61 25.69
N VAL A 138 20.43 -10.45 26.58
CA VAL A 138 21.19 -11.55 27.18
C VAL A 138 21.48 -12.64 26.13
N VAL A 139 20.46 -13.07 25.38
CA VAL A 139 20.59 -14.14 24.37
C VAL A 139 21.59 -13.73 23.28
N LEU A 140 21.42 -12.55 22.67
CA LEU A 140 22.37 -12.04 21.69
C LEU A 140 23.76 -11.83 22.30
N GLY A 141 23.83 -11.43 23.57
CA GLY A 141 25.09 -11.27 24.29
C GLY A 141 25.85 -12.58 24.38
N THR A 142 25.16 -13.67 24.72
CA THR A 142 25.75 -15.01 24.76
C THR A 142 26.16 -15.51 23.38
N MET A 143 25.37 -15.26 22.34
CA MET A 143 25.68 -15.68 20.97
C MET A 143 26.84 -14.89 20.32
N LEU A 144 27.02 -13.63 20.71
CA LEU A 144 28.00 -12.72 20.10
C LEU A 144 29.32 -12.58 20.88
N LYS A 145 29.36 -12.90 22.17
CA LYS A 145 30.54 -12.74 23.05
C LYS A 145 31.44 -13.98 23.17
N GLU A 146 31.50 -14.85 22.17
CA GLU A 146 32.42 -16.01 22.23
C GLU A 146 33.88 -15.56 22.40
N SER A 147 34.53 -16.10 23.44
CA SER A 147 35.87 -15.70 23.90
C SER A 147 37.01 -15.94 22.89
N ALA A 148 36.74 -16.63 21.79
CA ALA A 148 37.72 -17.03 20.78
C ALA A 148 37.67 -16.19 19.49
N ARG A 149 36.87 -15.12 19.44
CA ARG A 149 36.73 -14.29 18.23
C ARG A 149 37.79 -13.20 18.16
N ASP A 150 38.24 -12.90 16.94
CA ASP A 150 39.17 -11.82 16.67
C ASP A 150 38.62 -10.46 17.13
N PRO A 151 39.50 -9.52 17.56
CA PRO A 151 39.08 -8.19 18.00
C PRO A 151 38.43 -7.36 16.87
N ASN A 152 38.76 -7.69 15.61
CA ASN A 152 38.19 -7.07 14.42
C ASN A 152 36.90 -7.74 13.94
N TRP A 153 36.42 -8.76 14.66
CA TRP A 153 35.17 -9.43 14.32
C TRP A 153 33.96 -8.52 14.47
N ARG A 154 33.08 -8.54 13.46
CA ARG A 154 31.88 -7.70 13.42
C ARG A 154 30.65 -8.48 12.99
N PHE A 155 29.52 -8.16 13.63
CA PHE A 155 28.20 -8.64 13.28
C PHE A 155 27.29 -7.48 12.88
N VAL A 156 26.63 -7.58 11.74
CA VAL A 156 25.68 -6.56 11.27
C VAL A 156 24.26 -7.08 11.34
N LEU A 157 23.44 -6.47 12.18
CA LEU A 157 22.01 -6.75 12.29
C LEU A 157 21.21 -5.70 11.51
N VAL A 158 20.57 -6.12 10.42
CA VAL A 158 19.70 -5.25 9.62
C VAL A 158 18.24 -5.47 9.98
N LEU A 159 17.58 -4.40 10.37
CA LEU A 159 16.15 -4.35 10.64
C LEU A 159 15.47 -3.58 9.50
N ASP A 160 14.93 -4.32 8.54
CA ASP A 160 14.30 -3.77 7.34
C ASP A 160 12.84 -3.37 7.59
N ALA A 161 12.44 -2.21 7.08
CA ALA A 161 11.10 -1.62 7.25
C ALA A 161 10.63 -1.51 8.71
N VAL A 162 11.52 -1.04 9.61
CA VAL A 162 11.20 -0.95 11.05
C VAL A 162 10.10 0.07 11.37
N ASP A 163 9.85 1.03 10.47
CA ASP A 163 8.73 1.96 10.51
C ASP A 163 7.37 1.31 10.24
N ARG A 164 7.33 0.10 9.66
CA ARG A 164 6.11 -0.67 9.38
C ARG A 164 5.74 -1.67 10.48
N GLN A 165 6.46 -1.68 11.61
CA GLN A 165 6.11 -2.53 12.74
C GLN A 165 4.72 -2.19 13.27
N ARG A 166 3.85 -3.20 13.37
CA ARG A 166 2.51 -3.05 13.97
C ARG A 166 2.63 -2.89 15.48
N ASP A 167 1.85 -1.96 16.05
CA ASP A 167 1.74 -1.69 17.48
C ASP A 167 3.09 -1.50 18.21
N ALA A 168 4.04 -0.83 17.56
CA ALA A 168 5.37 -0.59 18.13
C ALA A 168 5.33 0.44 19.28
N PRO A 169 5.77 0.09 20.51
CA PRO A 169 5.87 1.06 21.58
C PRO A 169 6.99 2.07 21.25
N PRO A 170 6.87 3.32 21.71
CA PRO A 170 7.84 4.37 21.41
C PRO A 170 9.26 4.08 21.96
N THR A 171 9.37 3.10 22.87
CA THR A 171 10.63 2.66 23.49
C THR A 171 11.35 1.58 22.68
N LEU A 172 10.69 0.92 21.71
CA LEU A 172 11.26 -0.22 20.97
C LEU A 172 12.52 0.18 20.18
N LEU A 173 12.41 1.23 19.37
CA LEU A 173 13.51 1.71 18.52
C LEU A 173 14.73 2.16 19.33
N PRO A 174 14.59 3.03 20.35
CA PRO A 174 15.72 3.38 21.21
C PRO A 174 16.34 2.16 21.90
N ALA A 175 15.52 1.21 22.35
CA ALA A 175 16.01 0.02 23.03
C ALA A 175 16.83 -0.90 22.09
N LEU A 176 16.37 -1.11 20.85
CA LEU A 176 17.12 -1.85 19.84
C LEU A 176 18.44 -1.18 19.46
N ALA A 177 18.44 0.16 19.35
CA ALA A 177 19.65 0.90 19.03
C ALA A 177 20.71 0.87 20.15
N ARG A 178 20.31 0.62 21.40
CA ARG A 178 21.23 0.44 22.52
C ARG A 178 21.87 -0.95 22.56
N LEU A 179 21.42 -1.90 21.75
CA LEU A 179 22.07 -3.23 21.67
C LEU A 179 23.54 -3.11 21.26
N SER A 180 23.86 -2.19 20.35
CA SER A 180 25.23 -1.91 19.90
C SER A 180 26.09 -1.20 20.96
N GLU A 181 25.49 -0.62 22.01
CA GLU A 181 26.22 -0.11 23.19
C GLU A 181 26.65 -1.28 24.08
N ILE A 182 25.74 -2.23 24.31
CA ILE A 182 25.94 -3.41 25.15
C ILE A 182 26.89 -4.42 24.48
N MET A 183 26.88 -4.48 23.14
CA MET A 183 27.65 -5.40 22.33
C MET A 183 28.58 -4.61 21.38
N PRO A 184 29.87 -4.45 21.71
CA PRO A 184 30.77 -3.60 20.92
C PRO A 184 31.02 -4.12 19.50
N ASN A 185 30.84 -5.42 19.27
CA ASN A 185 31.03 -6.04 17.96
C ASN A 185 29.76 -6.03 17.09
N LEU A 186 28.66 -5.45 17.59
CA LEU A 186 27.36 -5.40 16.91
C LEU A 186 27.15 -4.01 16.27
N THR A 187 26.89 -4.00 14.97
CA THR A 187 26.35 -2.85 14.26
C THR A 187 24.88 -3.11 13.95
N THR A 188 24.01 -2.16 14.31
CA THR A 188 22.59 -2.21 13.95
C THR A 188 22.29 -1.24 12.80
N VAL A 189 21.62 -1.75 11.77
CA VAL A 189 21.20 -0.97 10.59
C VAL A 189 19.69 -0.95 10.54
N PHE A 190 19.10 0.23 10.64
CA PHE A 190 17.66 0.45 10.56
C PHE A 190 17.29 0.98 9.18
N ILE A 191 16.41 0.26 8.46
CA ILE A 191 15.87 0.74 7.19
C ILE A 191 14.46 1.28 7.43
N VAL A 192 14.24 2.53 7.04
CA VAL A 192 12.95 3.23 7.21
C VAL A 192 12.55 4.00 5.96
N THR A 193 11.25 4.21 5.76
CA THR A 193 10.74 5.05 4.67
C THR A 193 10.96 6.53 4.97
N ALA A 194 10.56 6.95 6.17
CA ALA A 194 10.80 8.26 6.74
C ALA A 194 11.22 8.08 8.20
N PRO A 195 12.20 8.82 8.73
CA PRO A 195 12.61 8.69 10.12
C PRO A 195 11.43 9.03 11.06
N PRO A 196 10.88 8.07 11.84
CA PRO A 196 9.87 8.38 12.84
C PRO A 196 10.47 9.24 13.96
N ALA A 197 9.61 9.97 14.68
CA ALA A 197 10.01 10.82 15.81
C ALA A 197 10.80 10.07 16.90
N GLY A 198 10.64 8.74 17.00
CA GLY A 198 11.41 7.89 17.91
C GLY A 198 12.93 7.93 17.70
N PHE A 199 13.42 8.22 16.48
CA PHE A 199 14.87 8.33 16.22
C PHE A 199 15.52 9.50 16.96
N LEU A 200 14.77 10.54 17.35
CA LEU A 200 15.30 11.62 18.17
C LEU A 200 15.72 11.16 19.57
N ARG A 201 15.23 10.00 20.01
CA ARG A 201 15.56 9.37 21.30
C ARG A 201 16.61 8.27 21.17
N THR A 202 17.06 8.00 19.95
CA THR A 202 18.06 6.98 19.66
C THR A 202 19.46 7.54 19.86
N ALA A 203 20.36 6.75 20.44
CA ALA A 203 21.77 7.14 20.60
C ALA A 203 22.45 7.33 19.24
N ALA A 204 23.32 8.36 19.17
CA ALA A 204 24.11 8.81 18.01
C ALA A 204 24.08 7.85 16.81
N SER A 205 23.15 8.09 15.88
CA SER A 205 22.99 7.30 14.66
C SER A 205 23.43 8.07 13.43
N VAL A 206 24.20 7.43 12.55
CA VAL A 206 24.54 8.01 11.24
C VAL A 206 23.34 7.84 10.31
N HIS A 207 22.87 8.92 9.72
CA HIS A 207 21.78 8.90 8.75
C HIS A 207 22.32 8.90 7.33
N LEU A 208 21.91 7.90 6.53
CA LEU A 208 22.23 7.83 5.11
C LEU A 208 20.94 7.90 4.29
N HIS A 209 20.81 8.97 3.51
CA HIS A 209 19.63 9.25 2.72
C HIS A 209 19.68 8.57 1.33
N PHE A 210 18.59 7.88 0.99
CA PHE A 210 18.31 7.35 -0.34
C PHE A 210 17.24 8.21 -1.02
N PRO A 211 17.64 9.17 -1.88
CA PRO A 211 16.69 10.07 -2.55
C PRO A 211 15.84 9.29 -3.57
N PRO A 212 14.65 9.79 -3.96
CA PRO A 212 13.90 9.22 -5.07
C PRO A 212 14.74 9.29 -6.37
N TYR A 213 14.56 8.31 -7.26
CA TYR A 213 15.28 8.28 -8.53
C TYR A 213 14.88 9.44 -9.43
N THR A 214 15.85 9.99 -10.17
CA THR A 214 15.61 11.02 -11.18
C THR A 214 15.13 10.40 -12.51
N LYS A 215 14.56 11.21 -13.41
CA LYS A 215 14.15 10.76 -14.75
C LYS A 215 15.25 9.99 -15.51
N PRO A 216 16.48 10.50 -15.65
CA PRO A 216 17.54 9.75 -16.35
C PRO A 216 17.90 8.46 -15.63
N GLU A 217 17.83 8.40 -14.30
CA GLU A 217 18.06 7.17 -13.53
C GLU A 217 16.96 6.13 -13.80
N TYR A 218 15.68 6.52 -13.82
CA TYR A 218 14.57 5.61 -14.17
C TYR A 218 14.77 4.97 -15.55
N VAL A 219 15.13 5.78 -16.55
CA VAL A 219 15.40 5.28 -17.91
C VAL A 219 16.60 4.35 -17.89
N ARG A 220 17.72 4.76 -17.27
CA ARG A 220 18.95 3.95 -17.17
C ARG A 220 18.70 2.60 -16.50
N ILE A 221 17.92 2.56 -15.43
CA ILE A 221 17.58 1.32 -14.71
C ILE A 221 16.76 0.38 -15.61
N LEU A 222 15.77 0.88 -16.36
CA LEU A 222 15.00 0.04 -17.28
C LEU A 222 15.80 -0.35 -18.53
N SER A 223 16.81 0.41 -18.91
CA SER A 223 17.71 0.07 -20.02
C SER A 223 18.67 -1.08 -19.69
N LEU A 224 18.87 -1.43 -18.40
CA LEU A 224 19.65 -2.61 -18.03
C LEU A 224 19.00 -3.92 -18.48
N THR A 225 17.67 -3.94 -18.60
CA THR A 225 16.89 -5.10 -19.04
C THR A 225 15.95 -4.67 -20.17
N PRO A 226 16.48 -4.45 -21.40
CA PRO A 226 15.67 -4.03 -22.53
C PRO A 226 14.72 -5.16 -22.98
N PRO A 227 13.58 -4.83 -23.60
CA PRO A 227 12.70 -5.83 -24.20
C PRO A 227 13.37 -6.55 -25.38
N SER A 228 12.84 -7.71 -25.74
CA SER A 228 13.26 -8.45 -26.94
C SER A 228 13.00 -7.65 -28.21
N ALA A 229 13.78 -7.90 -29.26
CA ALA A 229 13.62 -7.27 -30.57
C ALA A 229 12.16 -7.33 -31.04
N ILE A 230 11.65 -6.18 -31.48
CA ILE A 230 10.32 -6.10 -32.10
C ILE A 230 10.39 -6.82 -33.46
N PRO A 231 9.37 -7.63 -33.82
CA PRO A 231 9.29 -8.22 -35.16
C PRO A 231 9.41 -7.14 -36.25
N GLY A 232 10.42 -7.26 -37.12
CA GLY A 232 10.69 -6.29 -38.20
C GLY A 232 11.68 -5.17 -37.85
N ALA A 233 12.23 -5.13 -36.63
CA ALA A 233 13.25 -4.16 -36.21
C ALA A 233 14.52 -4.85 -35.69
N THR A 234 15.65 -4.15 -35.76
CA THR A 234 16.89 -4.64 -35.15
C THR A 234 16.90 -4.44 -33.63
N GLN A 235 17.69 -5.23 -32.89
CA GLN A 235 17.87 -5.06 -31.44
C GLN A 235 18.36 -3.66 -31.02
N PRO A 236 19.35 -3.02 -31.70
CA PRO A 236 19.76 -1.65 -31.34
C PRO A 236 18.63 -0.63 -31.56
N GLU A 237 17.86 -0.74 -32.64
CA GLU A 237 16.72 0.14 -32.90
C GLU A 237 15.62 -0.02 -31.84
N THR A 238 15.36 -1.26 -31.41
CA THR A 238 14.41 -1.56 -30.33
C THR A 238 14.88 -0.95 -29.00
N THR A 239 16.18 -1.01 -28.71
CA THR A 239 16.75 -0.47 -27.47
C THR A 239 16.70 1.06 -27.46
N ASP A 240 17.04 1.72 -28.56
CA ASP A 240 16.90 3.17 -28.70
C ASP A 240 15.43 3.61 -28.57
N LEU A 241 14.50 2.92 -29.23
CA LEU A 241 13.07 3.17 -29.09
C LEU A 241 12.58 2.99 -27.64
N TRP A 242 13.05 1.94 -26.96
CA TRP A 242 12.72 1.66 -25.56
C TRP A 242 13.15 2.79 -24.62
N THR A 243 14.34 3.36 -24.81
CA THR A 243 14.83 4.47 -23.96
C THR A 243 13.95 5.72 -24.09
N ARG A 244 13.59 6.09 -25.33
CA ARG A 244 12.72 7.24 -25.62
C ARG A 244 11.30 7.00 -25.11
N PHE A 245 10.80 5.77 -25.26
CA PHE A 245 9.51 5.35 -24.73
C PHE A 245 9.47 5.45 -23.20
N CYS A 246 10.46 4.92 -22.49
CA CYS A 246 10.53 5.02 -21.02
C CYS A 246 10.53 6.48 -20.56
N ALA A 247 11.24 7.37 -21.26
CA ALA A 247 11.23 8.80 -20.97
C ALA A 247 9.83 9.42 -21.14
N ALA A 248 9.09 9.03 -22.18
CA ALA A 248 7.71 9.49 -22.41
C ALA A 248 6.72 8.94 -21.37
N VAL A 249 6.82 7.66 -20.99
CA VAL A 249 6.02 7.07 -19.91
C VAL A 249 6.30 7.80 -18.59
N HIS A 250 7.56 8.13 -18.32
CA HIS A 250 7.93 8.85 -17.11
C HIS A 250 7.25 10.22 -17.05
N ASP A 251 7.27 10.98 -18.14
CA ASP A 251 6.64 12.31 -18.20
C ASP A 251 5.12 12.25 -18.07
N ALA A 252 4.49 11.20 -18.59
CA ALA A 252 3.04 11.00 -18.52
C ALA A 252 2.55 10.56 -17.13
N PHE A 253 3.20 9.55 -16.53
CA PHE A 253 2.60 8.81 -15.40
C PHE A 253 3.29 8.98 -14.05
N VAL A 254 4.56 9.41 -13.97
CA VAL A 254 5.27 9.42 -12.68
C VAL A 254 4.66 10.41 -11.69
N ARG A 255 4.04 11.49 -12.16
CA ARG A 255 3.35 12.44 -11.28
C ARG A 255 2.03 11.89 -10.73
N SER A 256 1.26 11.18 -11.55
CA SER A 256 -0.11 10.74 -11.21
C SER A 256 -0.21 9.30 -10.70
N ALA A 257 0.42 8.34 -11.38
CA ALA A 257 0.18 6.91 -11.18
C ALA A 257 1.43 6.09 -10.82
N SER A 258 2.63 6.44 -11.31
CA SER A 258 3.81 5.57 -11.25
C SER A 258 5.00 6.17 -10.50
N ARG A 259 4.77 6.60 -9.25
CA ARG A 259 5.80 7.25 -8.41
C ARG A 259 6.93 6.33 -7.93
N THR A 260 6.74 5.01 -8.00
CA THR A 260 7.70 4.00 -7.54
C THR A 260 8.29 3.21 -8.71
N LEU A 261 9.52 2.72 -8.55
CA LEU A 261 10.22 1.95 -9.58
C LEU A 261 9.49 0.67 -10.04
N PRO A 262 8.93 -0.18 -9.15
CA PRO A 262 8.12 -1.31 -9.57
C PRO A 262 6.87 -0.90 -10.35
N SER A 263 6.16 0.15 -9.90
CA SER A 263 4.97 0.65 -10.60
C SER A 263 5.33 1.20 -11.98
N PHE A 264 6.41 1.97 -12.09
CA PHE A 264 6.91 2.48 -13.37
C PHE A 264 7.32 1.35 -14.33
N ARG A 265 8.03 0.33 -13.83
CA ARG A 265 8.38 -0.87 -14.61
C ARG A 265 7.12 -1.57 -15.13
N HIS A 266 6.12 -1.74 -14.26
CA HIS A 266 4.84 -2.34 -14.64
C HIS A 266 4.12 -1.50 -15.71
N SER A 267 4.09 -0.17 -15.56
CA SER A 267 3.51 0.74 -16.56
C SER A 267 4.19 0.61 -17.92
N CYS A 268 5.53 0.58 -17.95
CA CYS A 268 6.27 0.38 -19.20
C CYS A 268 5.94 -0.99 -19.82
N GLN A 269 5.90 -2.06 -19.03
CA GLN A 269 5.57 -3.42 -19.52
C GLN A 269 4.13 -3.52 -20.06
N ALA A 270 3.17 -2.89 -19.40
CA ALA A 270 1.77 -2.90 -19.81
C ALA A 270 1.52 -2.08 -21.10
N LEU A 271 2.24 -0.96 -21.27
CA LEU A 271 2.05 -0.05 -22.40
C LEU A 271 2.91 -0.42 -23.61
N TRP A 272 4.03 -1.12 -23.43
CA TRP A 272 4.96 -1.42 -24.50
C TRP A 272 4.34 -2.16 -25.70
N PRO A 273 3.59 -3.26 -25.52
CA PRO A 273 2.98 -3.98 -26.65
C PRO A 273 2.01 -3.09 -27.44
N ARG A 274 1.27 -2.22 -26.76
CA ARG A 274 0.31 -1.28 -27.37
C ARG A 274 1.02 -0.17 -28.12
N PHE A 275 2.16 0.29 -27.61
CA PHE A 275 2.99 1.29 -28.26
C PHE A 275 3.69 0.74 -29.52
N THR A 276 4.11 -0.52 -29.51
CA THR A 276 4.80 -1.17 -30.65
C THR A 276 3.86 -1.80 -31.67
N ALA A 277 2.56 -1.95 -31.38
CA ALA A 277 1.60 -2.55 -32.30
C ALA A 277 1.61 -1.91 -33.72
N PRO A 278 1.68 -0.57 -33.88
CA PRO A 278 1.80 0.05 -35.20
C PRO A 278 3.11 -0.24 -35.95
N VAL A 279 4.17 -0.61 -35.22
CA VAL A 279 5.46 -1.01 -35.80
C VAL A 279 5.37 -2.44 -36.31
N VAL A 280 4.77 -3.33 -35.51
CA VAL A 280 4.55 -4.74 -35.90
C VAL A 280 3.59 -4.85 -37.09
N SER A 281 2.60 -3.96 -37.20
CA SER A 281 1.70 -3.90 -38.36
C SER A 281 2.33 -3.24 -39.60
N GLY A 282 3.59 -2.79 -39.53
CA GLY A 282 4.28 -2.11 -40.64
C GLY A 282 3.74 -0.72 -40.98
N THR A 283 2.92 -0.12 -40.12
CA THR A 283 2.32 1.20 -40.35
C THR A 283 3.32 2.33 -40.12
N TYR A 284 4.20 2.19 -39.14
CA TYR A 284 5.26 3.15 -38.83
C TYR A 284 6.61 2.45 -38.64
N SER A 285 7.70 3.17 -38.93
CA SER A 285 9.05 2.69 -38.64
C SER A 285 9.42 2.91 -37.17
N PRO A 286 10.30 2.07 -36.56
CA PRO A 286 10.83 2.30 -35.21
C PRO A 286 11.50 3.67 -35.01
N LYS A 287 11.98 4.29 -36.11
CA LYS A 287 12.63 5.61 -36.08
C LYS A 287 11.63 6.76 -35.96
N GLU A 288 10.36 6.55 -36.31
CA GLU A 288 9.32 7.58 -36.36
C GLU A 288 8.64 7.80 -35.00
N PHE A 289 9.44 8.05 -33.96
CA PHE A 289 8.98 8.16 -32.57
C PHE A 289 7.82 9.16 -32.37
N SER A 290 7.87 10.32 -33.03
CA SER A 290 6.82 11.35 -32.90
C SER A 290 5.47 10.87 -33.43
N LYS A 291 5.44 10.08 -34.52
CA LYS A 291 4.19 9.52 -35.08
C LYS A 291 3.62 8.45 -34.15
N LEU A 292 4.49 7.59 -33.61
CA LEU A 292 4.10 6.57 -32.62
C LEU A 292 3.52 7.19 -31.35
N LEU A 293 4.10 8.28 -30.84
CA LEU A 293 3.56 9.00 -29.68
C LEU A 293 2.17 9.58 -29.95
N VAL A 294 1.92 10.11 -31.15
CA VAL A 294 0.59 10.64 -31.51
C VAL A 294 -0.44 9.50 -31.58
N ALA A 295 -0.08 8.37 -32.19
CA ALA A 295 -0.95 7.19 -32.26
C ALA A 295 -1.27 6.62 -30.86
N ALA A 296 -0.27 6.55 -29.98
CA ALA A 296 -0.42 6.01 -28.63
C ALA A 296 -0.96 7.02 -27.60
N ARG A 297 -1.26 8.26 -27.99
CA ARG A 297 -1.65 9.36 -27.07
C ARG A 297 -2.83 9.00 -26.16
N VAL A 298 -3.78 8.20 -26.65
CA VAL A 298 -4.94 7.74 -25.86
C VAL A 298 -4.49 6.85 -24.71
N HIS A 299 -3.54 5.94 -24.95
CA HIS A 299 -3.00 5.04 -23.94
C HIS A 299 -2.21 5.76 -22.86
N PHE A 300 -1.54 6.87 -23.19
CA PHE A 300 -0.85 7.73 -22.21
C PHE A 300 -1.79 8.56 -21.33
N LYS A 301 -3.08 8.64 -21.67
CA LYS A 301 -4.10 9.35 -20.87
C LYS A 301 -4.97 8.41 -20.05
N ASP A 302 -4.99 7.13 -20.39
CA ASP A 302 -5.86 6.14 -19.76
C ASP A 302 -5.14 5.43 -18.61
N GLU A 303 -5.32 5.96 -17.39
CA GLU A 303 -4.75 5.38 -16.17
C GLU A 303 -5.36 4.02 -15.82
N SER A 304 -6.55 3.68 -16.36
CA SER A 304 -7.18 2.38 -16.09
C SER A 304 -6.35 1.20 -16.60
N LEU A 305 -5.54 1.45 -17.63
CA LEU A 305 -4.63 0.47 -18.22
C LEU A 305 -3.49 0.06 -17.27
N LEU A 306 -3.25 0.86 -16.23
CA LEU A 306 -2.17 0.64 -15.24
C LEU A 306 -2.67 -0.05 -13.97
N ASN A 307 -3.99 -0.13 -13.76
CA ASN A 307 -4.54 -0.78 -12.60
C ASN A 307 -4.38 -2.29 -12.76
N PRO A 308 -3.65 -2.97 -11.86
CA PRO A 308 -3.58 -4.43 -11.82
C PRO A 308 -4.93 -4.94 -11.29
N THR A 309 -5.98 -4.83 -12.09
CA THR A 309 -7.23 -5.53 -11.82
C THR A 309 -6.95 -7.01 -12.05
N ILE A 310 -7.42 -7.86 -11.14
CA ILE A 310 -7.26 -9.32 -11.17
C ILE A 310 -7.83 -9.93 -12.48
N VAL A 311 -8.57 -9.14 -13.26
CA VAL A 311 -9.10 -9.45 -14.60
C VAL A 311 -8.31 -8.67 -15.67
N SER A 312 -7.00 -8.87 -15.76
CA SER A 312 -6.17 -8.23 -16.80
C SER A 312 -6.17 -9.00 -18.13
N VAL A 313 -7.33 -9.50 -18.56
CA VAL A 313 -7.53 -9.99 -19.94
C VAL A 313 -8.92 -9.56 -20.37
N ARG A 314 -9.02 -8.43 -21.08
CA ARG A 314 -10.10 -8.28 -22.06
C ARG A 314 -9.72 -9.19 -23.22
N PRO A 315 -10.43 -10.29 -23.52
CA PRO A 315 -10.27 -10.93 -24.81
C PRO A 315 -10.66 -9.88 -25.87
N GLU A 316 -9.79 -9.73 -26.87
CA GLU A 316 -10.03 -8.85 -28.02
C GLU A 316 -11.41 -9.16 -28.61
N SER A 317 -12.36 -8.25 -28.42
CA SER A 317 -13.66 -8.30 -29.09
C SER A 317 -13.85 -7.00 -29.85
N SER A 318 -13.65 -7.12 -31.17
CA SER A 318 -14.15 -6.29 -32.27
C SER A 318 -13.86 -4.78 -32.28
N PRO A 319 -13.35 -4.22 -33.40
CA PRO A 319 -13.19 -2.78 -33.57
C PRO A 319 -14.52 -2.16 -34.01
N SER A 320 -15.40 -1.82 -33.07
CA SER A 320 -16.49 -0.88 -33.37
C SER A 320 -16.97 -0.15 -32.11
N SER A 321 -17.12 1.17 -32.27
CA SER A 321 -17.62 2.16 -31.32
C SER A 321 -16.61 2.77 -30.32
N THR A 322 -16.09 3.91 -30.75
CA THR A 322 -15.52 4.99 -29.96
C THR A 322 -16.55 5.53 -28.95
N LYS A 323 -16.49 5.07 -27.70
CA LYS A 323 -16.81 5.89 -26.51
C LYS A 323 -15.88 5.49 -25.37
N ALA A 324 -15.18 6.47 -24.81
CA ALA A 324 -14.30 6.30 -23.67
C ALA A 324 -15.08 5.72 -22.49
N ALA A 325 -14.91 4.41 -22.24
CA ALA A 325 -15.47 3.73 -21.08
C ALA A 325 -14.68 4.16 -19.84
N THR A 326 -15.12 5.25 -19.22
CA THR A 326 -14.75 5.63 -17.86
C THR A 326 -15.28 4.55 -16.93
N THR A 327 -14.42 3.87 -16.19
CA THR A 327 -14.67 3.27 -14.86
C THR A 327 -16.03 2.62 -14.51
N HIS A 328 -16.77 2.03 -15.46
CA HIS A 328 -18.13 1.52 -15.21
C HIS A 328 -18.22 0.07 -14.68
N ILE A 329 -17.12 -0.62 -14.44
CA ILE A 329 -17.14 -2.08 -14.18
C ILE A 329 -17.75 -2.41 -12.80
N ALA A 330 -17.54 -1.60 -11.76
CA ALA A 330 -18.06 -1.90 -10.43
C ALA A 330 -19.59 -1.66 -10.30
N ALA A 331 -20.10 -0.62 -10.97
CA ALA A 331 -21.53 -0.29 -10.90
C ALA A 331 -22.38 -1.29 -11.71
N SER A 332 -21.90 -1.76 -12.87
CA SER A 332 -22.63 -2.75 -13.67
C SER A 332 -22.73 -4.10 -12.95
N ASP A 333 -21.67 -4.54 -12.28
CA ASP A 333 -21.66 -5.83 -11.58
C ASP A 333 -22.63 -5.83 -10.39
N LEU A 334 -22.68 -4.75 -9.60
CA LEU A 334 -23.59 -4.69 -8.45
C LEU A 334 -25.07 -4.71 -8.86
N THR A 335 -25.41 -4.10 -10.00
CA THR A 335 -26.79 -4.11 -10.53
C THR A 335 -27.24 -5.49 -10.99
N ALA A 336 -26.32 -6.31 -11.53
CA ALA A 336 -26.61 -7.66 -12.00
C ALA A 336 -26.66 -8.70 -10.86
N LEU A 337 -25.90 -8.47 -9.78
CA LEU A 337 -25.71 -9.44 -8.71
C LEU A 337 -26.71 -9.30 -7.55
N LEU A 338 -27.30 -8.12 -7.34
CA LEU A 338 -28.17 -7.87 -6.18
C LEU A 338 -29.66 -8.16 -6.44
N PRO A 339 -30.32 -8.92 -5.55
CA PRO A 339 -31.78 -9.08 -5.56
C PRO A 339 -32.51 -7.74 -5.48
N ILE A 340 -33.75 -7.68 -5.98
CA ILE A 340 -34.52 -6.43 -6.07
C ILE A 340 -34.75 -5.79 -4.68
N ALA A 341 -35.01 -6.58 -3.64
CA ALA A 341 -35.19 -6.09 -2.28
C ALA A 341 -33.91 -5.41 -1.76
N ALA A 342 -32.74 -6.01 -2.01
CA ALA A 342 -31.45 -5.44 -1.61
C ALA A 342 -31.16 -4.12 -2.37
N ARG A 343 -31.50 -4.06 -3.66
CA ARG A 343 -31.37 -2.82 -4.46
C ARG A 343 -32.26 -1.71 -3.90
N LEU A 344 -33.54 -1.99 -3.63
CA LEU A 344 -34.48 -1.01 -3.05
C LEU A 344 -34.04 -0.53 -1.65
N ILE A 345 -33.55 -1.43 -0.80
CA ILE A 345 -33.02 -1.09 0.52
C ILE A 345 -31.80 -0.16 0.40
N LEU A 346 -30.90 -0.39 -0.56
CA LEU A 346 -29.76 0.50 -0.80
C LEU A 346 -30.20 1.90 -1.24
N LEU A 347 -31.22 2.00 -2.10
CA LEU A 347 -31.78 3.29 -2.51
C LEU A 347 -32.42 4.02 -1.32
N ALA A 348 -33.21 3.32 -0.50
CA ALA A 348 -33.79 3.90 0.72
C ALA A 348 -32.72 4.34 1.73
N ALA A 349 -31.66 3.54 1.89
CA ALA A 349 -30.50 3.88 2.73
C ALA A 349 -29.76 5.13 2.23
N TYR A 350 -29.64 5.30 0.89
CA TYR A 350 -29.06 6.49 0.30
C TYR A 350 -29.87 7.75 0.65
N LEU A 351 -31.19 7.68 0.49
CA LEU A 351 -32.09 8.80 0.83
C LEU A 351 -32.06 9.08 2.34
N ALA A 352 -32.05 8.05 3.18
CA ALA A 352 -31.90 8.20 4.63
C ALA A 352 -30.56 8.88 4.99
N SER A 353 -29.47 8.58 4.29
CA SER A 353 -28.16 9.20 4.53
C SER A 353 -28.12 10.68 4.11
N HIS A 354 -28.60 11.02 2.91
CA HIS A 354 -28.38 12.34 2.31
C HIS A 354 -29.51 13.35 2.58
N ASN A 355 -30.75 12.89 2.76
CA ASN A 355 -31.86 13.77 3.13
C ASN A 355 -31.94 13.95 4.65
N ALA A 356 -32.27 15.17 5.09
CA ALA A 356 -32.51 15.43 6.50
C ALA A 356 -33.91 14.95 6.91
N THR A 357 -34.04 14.45 8.13
CA THR A 357 -35.30 13.93 8.70
C THR A 357 -36.49 14.88 8.57
N ARG A 358 -36.26 16.19 8.62
CA ARG A 358 -37.31 17.23 8.45
C ARG A 358 -38.05 17.17 7.11
N HIS A 359 -37.42 16.58 6.09
CA HIS A 359 -37.94 16.54 4.73
C HIS A 359 -38.65 15.22 4.40
N ASP A 360 -38.62 14.24 5.30
CA ASP A 360 -39.20 12.92 5.03
C ASP A 360 -40.72 13.02 4.84
N LEU A 361 -41.40 13.85 5.64
CA LEU A 361 -42.84 14.09 5.48
C LEU A 361 -43.18 14.70 4.12
N THR A 362 -42.37 15.64 3.62
CA THR A 362 -42.64 16.27 2.32
C THR A 362 -42.37 15.35 1.14
N LEU A 363 -41.44 14.40 1.28
CA LEU A 363 -41.04 13.49 0.20
C LEU A 363 -41.85 12.19 0.16
N PHE A 364 -42.15 11.61 1.33
CA PHE A 364 -42.64 10.23 1.42
C PHE A 364 -44.07 10.13 1.97
N SER A 365 -44.69 11.24 2.42
CA SER A 365 -46.09 11.19 2.86
C SER A 365 -47.04 11.33 1.67
N THR A 366 -47.92 10.34 1.49
CA THR A 366 -49.05 10.40 0.55
C THR A 366 -50.25 11.15 1.13
N PHE A 367 -50.22 11.42 2.44
CA PHE A 367 -51.26 12.14 3.14
C PHE A 367 -51.06 13.65 2.98
N HIS A 368 -52.03 14.34 2.38
CA HIS A 368 -52.04 15.79 2.37
C HIS A 368 -52.06 16.32 3.81
N HIS A 369 -50.91 16.78 4.32
CA HIS A 369 -50.86 17.55 5.55
C HIS A 369 -51.45 18.95 5.30
N GLY A 370 -52.78 19.02 5.19
CA GLY A 370 -53.60 20.21 5.00
C GLY A 370 -53.63 21.16 6.21
N ARG A 371 -52.52 21.32 6.91
CA ARG A 371 -52.38 22.35 7.95
C ARG A 371 -51.25 23.29 7.59
N LYS A 372 -51.62 24.39 6.91
CA LYS A 372 -51.06 25.70 7.27
C LYS A 372 -51.12 25.78 8.80
N ARG A 373 -49.96 25.63 9.47
CA ARG A 373 -49.84 26.10 10.84
C ARG A 373 -50.26 27.57 10.81
N ARG A 374 -51.47 27.86 11.31
CA ARG A 374 -51.84 29.21 11.72
C ARG A 374 -50.77 29.61 12.72
N ARG A 375 -49.79 30.37 12.24
CA ARG A 375 -48.87 31.11 13.10
C ARG A 375 -49.77 32.12 13.79
N GLY A 376 -50.10 31.85 15.06
CA GLY A 376 -50.84 32.77 15.91
C GLY A 376 -50.19 34.15 15.81
N GLY A 377 -51.04 35.15 15.58
CA GLY A 377 -50.62 36.53 15.40
C GLY A 377 -50.10 37.15 16.69
N GLY A 378 -49.45 38.31 16.52
CA GLY A 378 -49.38 39.32 17.56
C GLY A 378 -47.98 39.59 18.13
N HIS A 379 -47.37 40.65 17.59
CA HIS A 379 -46.53 41.64 18.28
C HIS A 379 -45.01 41.42 18.49
N VAL A 380 -44.29 42.35 17.85
CA VAL A 380 -43.07 43.08 18.29
C VAL A 380 -41.72 42.35 18.28
N GLY A 381 -40.92 42.72 17.27
CA GLY A 381 -39.61 43.33 17.55
C GLY A 381 -38.51 42.46 18.17
N GLY A 382 -38.34 41.22 17.74
CA GLY A 382 -37.11 40.45 18.01
C GLY A 382 -36.17 40.49 16.82
N ARG A 383 -35.14 41.35 16.86
CA ARG A 383 -33.99 41.39 15.95
C ARG A 383 -33.27 40.02 15.97
N GLY A 384 -33.77 39.06 15.21
CA GLY A 384 -33.09 37.81 14.95
C GLY A 384 -31.87 38.10 14.07
N THR A 385 -30.69 38.01 14.68
CA THR A 385 -29.39 38.04 14.00
C THR A 385 -29.46 37.31 12.66
N PRO A 386 -29.03 37.90 11.53
CA PRO A 386 -29.01 37.19 10.26
C PRO A 386 -28.08 35.99 10.46
N ARG A 387 -28.65 34.78 10.54
CA ARG A 387 -27.85 33.56 10.47
C ARG A 387 -27.16 33.62 9.12
N THR A 388 -25.89 33.97 9.15
CA THR A 388 -24.99 33.90 8.02
C THR A 388 -25.21 32.53 7.40
N LYS A 389 -25.71 32.52 6.15
CA LYS A 389 -25.79 31.29 5.38
C LYS A 389 -24.35 30.88 5.12
N HIS A 390 -23.75 30.19 6.10
CA HIS A 390 -22.51 29.47 5.91
C HIS A 390 -22.69 28.70 4.61
N ARG A 391 -21.78 28.90 3.64
CA ARG A 391 -21.80 28.17 2.37
C ARG A 391 -22.00 26.71 2.73
N LYS A 392 -23.21 26.20 2.52
CA LYS A 392 -23.54 24.82 2.87
C LYS A 392 -22.66 24.00 1.94
N ILE A 393 -21.66 23.33 2.51
CA ILE A 393 -20.89 22.35 1.77
C ILE A 393 -21.92 21.40 1.17
N ALA A 394 -21.85 21.15 -0.14
CA ALA A 394 -22.78 20.27 -0.81
C ALA A 394 -22.80 18.94 -0.04
N ARG A 395 -23.97 18.49 0.40
CA ARG A 395 -24.09 17.27 1.22
C ARG A 395 -23.61 16.03 0.49
N LYS A 396 -23.51 16.08 -0.83
CA LYS A 396 -22.88 15.07 -1.69
C LYS A 396 -21.36 14.96 -1.47
N LEU A 397 -20.71 16.03 -1.01
CA LEU A 397 -19.29 16.09 -0.66
C LEU A 397 -19.03 15.73 0.81
N LEU A 398 -20.07 15.74 1.66
CA LEU A 398 -20.01 15.12 2.98
C LEU A 398 -20.23 13.61 2.80
N GLY A 399 -19.35 12.80 3.37
CA GLY A 399 -19.52 11.34 3.36
C GLY A 399 -20.88 10.94 3.94
N ALA A 400 -21.35 9.74 3.59
CA ALA A 400 -22.67 9.24 3.99
C ALA A 400 -22.91 9.38 5.50
N HIS A 401 -24.00 10.08 5.86
CA HIS A 401 -24.35 10.31 7.25
C HIS A 401 -24.95 9.04 7.87
N ALA A 402 -24.75 8.90 9.19
CA ALA A 402 -25.41 7.83 9.92
C ALA A 402 -26.91 8.11 10.01
N PHE A 403 -27.73 7.10 9.74
CA PHE A 403 -29.18 7.12 9.86
C PHE A 403 -29.66 6.00 10.79
N VAL A 404 -30.88 6.12 11.31
CA VAL A 404 -31.50 5.08 12.16
C VAL A 404 -32.15 4.03 11.26
N LEU A 405 -32.03 2.74 11.60
CA LEU A 405 -32.59 1.64 10.80
C LEU A 405 -34.10 1.81 10.59
N GLU A 406 -34.83 2.17 11.65
CA GLU A 406 -36.27 2.45 11.61
C GLU A 406 -36.64 3.48 10.53
N ARG A 407 -35.86 4.57 10.41
CA ARG A 407 -36.10 5.60 9.40
C ARG A 407 -35.90 5.07 7.99
N MET A 408 -34.84 4.30 7.75
CA MET A 408 -34.59 3.68 6.45
C MET A 408 -35.72 2.71 6.08
N MET A 409 -36.17 1.90 7.04
CA MET A 409 -37.30 0.98 6.85
C MET A 409 -38.59 1.72 6.53
N ALA A 410 -38.86 2.86 7.18
CA ALA A 410 -40.01 3.70 6.87
C ALA A 410 -39.93 4.29 5.45
N ILE A 411 -38.75 4.72 5.01
CA ILE A 411 -38.53 5.21 3.63
C ILE A 411 -38.73 4.07 2.63
N PHE A 412 -38.15 2.89 2.90
CA PHE A 412 -38.32 1.69 2.08
C PHE A 412 -39.80 1.31 1.92
N GLU A 413 -40.55 1.28 3.02
CA GLU A 413 -41.98 0.97 3.02
C GLU A 413 -42.79 1.98 2.19
N ALA A 414 -42.43 3.27 2.25
CA ALA A 414 -43.10 4.32 1.50
C ALA A 414 -42.87 4.23 -0.01
N VAL A 415 -41.68 3.80 -0.46
CA VAL A 415 -41.30 3.80 -1.88
C VAL A 415 -41.44 2.44 -2.55
N ARG A 416 -41.48 1.33 -1.80
CA ARG A 416 -41.41 -0.02 -2.37
C ARG A 416 -42.56 -0.32 -3.33
N SER A 417 -43.77 0.17 -3.11
CA SER A 417 -44.90 -0.10 -4.01
C SER A 417 -44.78 0.60 -5.36
N GLU A 418 -44.09 1.75 -5.39
CA GLU A 418 -43.88 2.54 -6.60
C GLU A 418 -42.64 2.07 -7.37
N TRP A 419 -41.61 1.61 -6.66
CA TRP A 419 -40.33 1.25 -7.26
C TRP A 419 -40.18 -0.25 -7.58
N SER A 420 -41.10 -1.11 -7.12
CA SER A 420 -41.03 -2.54 -7.45
C SER A 420 -41.46 -2.77 -8.90
N PRO A 421 -40.66 -3.46 -9.74
CA PRO A 421 -41.07 -3.81 -11.11
C PRO A 421 -42.36 -4.64 -11.12
N ASP A 422 -43.19 -4.47 -12.15
CA ASP A 422 -44.45 -5.21 -12.31
C ASP A 422 -44.22 -6.73 -12.17
N GLY A 423 -44.95 -7.38 -11.25
CA GLY A 423 -44.84 -8.81 -10.97
C GLY A 423 -43.84 -9.21 -9.87
N SER A 424 -43.17 -8.25 -9.22
CA SER A 424 -42.30 -8.54 -8.07
C SER A 424 -43.05 -8.43 -6.73
N ASN A 425 -43.15 -9.56 -6.00
CA ASN A 425 -43.89 -9.66 -4.73
C ASN A 425 -43.12 -9.11 -3.51
N VAL A 426 -42.30 -8.06 -3.66
CA VAL A 426 -41.49 -7.51 -2.56
C VAL A 426 -42.41 -6.94 -1.48
N GLY A 427 -42.65 -7.74 -0.43
CA GLY A 427 -43.50 -7.42 0.74
C GLY A 427 -45.01 -7.43 0.49
N SER A 428 -45.51 -8.19 -0.51
CA SER A 428 -46.95 -8.43 -0.72
C SER A 428 -47.57 -9.29 0.40
N THR A 429 -46.75 -10.12 1.04
CA THR A 429 -47.11 -10.97 2.18
C THR A 429 -46.13 -10.68 3.31
N GLY A 430 -46.62 -10.35 4.51
CA GLY A 430 -45.82 -9.90 5.65
C GLY A 430 -44.69 -10.86 6.05
N LEU A 431 -43.52 -10.69 5.43
CA LEU A 431 -42.32 -11.46 5.72
C LEU A 431 -41.17 -10.48 5.99
N ASP A 432 -41.10 -10.01 7.23
CA ASP A 432 -39.92 -9.35 7.81
C ASP A 432 -38.64 -10.18 7.61
N GLY A 433 -38.75 -11.49 7.35
CA GLY A 433 -37.65 -12.41 7.09
C GLY A 433 -36.83 -12.09 5.85
N ASP A 434 -37.45 -11.86 4.69
CA ASP A 434 -36.71 -11.59 3.43
C ASP A 434 -36.00 -10.24 3.48
N ILE A 435 -36.63 -9.25 4.11
CA ILE A 435 -36.04 -7.91 4.30
C ILE A 435 -34.90 -7.99 5.33
N GLY A 436 -35.09 -8.71 6.44
CA GLY A 436 -34.04 -8.98 7.42
C GLY A 436 -32.84 -9.70 6.80
N MET A 437 -33.09 -10.70 5.94
CA MET A 437 -32.05 -11.39 5.18
C MET A 437 -31.35 -10.45 4.22
N ALA A 438 -32.08 -9.62 3.47
CA ALA A 438 -31.47 -8.64 2.58
C ALA A 438 -30.59 -7.63 3.33
N ILE A 439 -31.02 -7.13 4.50
CA ILE A 439 -30.21 -6.26 5.36
C ILE A 439 -28.96 -7.01 5.85
N ALA A 440 -29.10 -8.26 6.30
CA ALA A 440 -27.97 -9.07 6.74
C ALA A 440 -26.97 -9.35 5.61
N THR A 441 -27.46 -9.62 4.39
CA THR A 441 -26.62 -9.77 3.20
C THR A 441 -25.90 -8.47 2.88
N LEU A 442 -26.60 -7.33 2.81
CA LEU A 442 -25.98 -6.02 2.57
C LEU A 442 -24.94 -5.65 3.63
N ALA A 443 -25.17 -6.05 4.89
CA ALA A 443 -24.22 -5.88 5.98
C ALA A 443 -22.98 -6.76 5.82
N SER A 444 -23.16 -8.04 5.45
CA SER A 444 -22.06 -8.98 5.17
C SER A 444 -21.20 -8.53 3.97
N LEU A 445 -21.83 -7.95 2.95
CA LEU A 445 -21.17 -7.37 1.77
C LEU A 445 -20.54 -5.99 2.05
N ARG A 446 -20.67 -5.47 3.28
CA ARG A 446 -20.19 -4.13 3.70
C ARG A 446 -20.72 -2.98 2.83
N LEU A 447 -21.89 -3.15 2.22
CA LEU A 447 -22.62 -2.08 1.53
C LEU A 447 -23.41 -1.23 2.53
N LEU A 448 -23.86 -1.87 3.62
CA LEU A 448 -24.38 -1.22 4.82
C LEU A 448 -23.50 -1.57 6.02
N ILE A 449 -23.18 -0.59 6.85
CA ILE A 449 -22.30 -0.75 8.01
C ILE A 449 -23.04 -0.26 9.25
N ARG A 450 -23.22 -1.14 10.24
CA ARG A 450 -23.75 -0.75 11.56
C ARG A 450 -22.70 0.09 12.29
N VAL A 451 -23.14 1.22 12.85
CA VAL A 451 -22.30 2.13 13.63
C VAL A 451 -22.51 1.85 15.11
N GLY A 452 -21.47 1.32 15.76
CA GLY A 452 -21.48 0.96 17.18
C GLY A 452 -21.76 -0.53 17.41
N ALA A 453 -21.62 -0.95 18.66
CA ALA A 453 -21.91 -2.32 19.07
C ALA A 453 -23.42 -2.51 19.31
N GLY A 454 -23.94 -3.70 19.00
CA GLY A 454 -25.34 -4.06 19.27
C GLY A 454 -25.88 -5.06 18.25
N ASP A 455 -27.04 -5.62 18.56
CA ASP A 455 -27.71 -6.61 17.71
C ASP A 455 -28.13 -6.00 16.36
N MET A 456 -27.86 -6.70 15.26
CA MET A 456 -28.14 -6.24 13.90
C MET A 456 -29.62 -5.88 13.67
N MET A 457 -30.54 -6.58 14.33
CA MET A 457 -31.99 -6.37 14.17
C MET A 457 -32.56 -5.23 15.02
N ASP A 458 -31.74 -4.58 15.85
CA ASP A 458 -32.17 -3.41 16.62
C ASP A 458 -32.51 -2.25 15.68
N ARG A 459 -33.82 -1.92 15.60
CA ARG A 459 -34.40 -0.86 14.78
C ARG A 459 -33.91 0.54 15.18
N SER A 460 -33.49 0.73 16.42
CA SER A 460 -32.89 1.99 16.90
C SER A 460 -31.41 2.13 16.54
N GLY A 461 -30.81 1.05 16.04
CA GLY A 461 -29.41 0.99 15.61
C GLY A 461 -29.10 2.02 14.53
N LYS A 462 -27.91 2.61 14.62
CA LYS A 462 -27.40 3.54 13.62
C LYS A 462 -26.66 2.78 12.53
N TRP A 463 -26.91 3.14 11.28
CA TRP A 463 -26.31 2.54 10.09
C TRP A 463 -25.70 3.61 9.20
N ARG A 464 -24.67 3.24 8.44
CA ARG A 464 -24.04 4.05 7.41
C ARG A 464 -23.96 3.25 6.13
N MET A 465 -24.19 3.92 5.01
CA MET A 465 -24.02 3.34 3.69
C MET A 465 -22.56 3.49 3.24
N ASN A 466 -22.03 2.46 2.59
CA ASN A 466 -20.67 2.41 2.05
C ASN A 466 -20.73 2.08 0.55
N VAL A 467 -21.48 2.89 -0.19
CA VAL A 467 -21.67 2.78 -1.64
C VAL A 467 -21.49 4.16 -2.24
N ASP A 468 -20.81 4.23 -3.39
CA ASP A 468 -20.58 5.45 -4.13
C ASP A 468 -21.85 5.91 -4.90
N TRP A 469 -21.84 7.18 -5.29
CA TRP A 469 -22.96 7.79 -6.00
C TRP A 469 -23.24 7.14 -7.37
N GLU A 470 -22.20 6.77 -8.12
CA GLU A 470 -22.36 6.23 -9.46
C GLU A 470 -23.03 4.85 -9.42
N SER A 471 -22.63 4.01 -8.46
CA SER A 471 -23.30 2.72 -8.20
C SER A 471 -24.76 2.90 -7.81
N ILE A 472 -25.09 3.81 -6.90
CA ILE A 472 -26.49 4.07 -6.49
C ILE A 472 -27.33 4.57 -7.67
N ARG A 473 -26.77 5.48 -8.48
CA ARG A 473 -27.42 5.96 -9.71
C ARG A 473 -27.64 4.84 -10.72
N GLY A 474 -26.68 3.93 -10.87
CA GLY A 474 -26.79 2.72 -11.69
C GLY A 474 -27.91 1.79 -11.21
N ILE A 475 -28.00 1.56 -9.89
CA ILE A 475 -29.06 0.76 -9.28
C ILE A 475 -30.43 1.39 -9.51
N GLY A 476 -30.58 2.70 -9.27
CA GLY A 476 -31.82 3.43 -9.52
C GLY A 476 -32.29 3.26 -10.97
N ARG A 477 -31.41 3.53 -11.93
CA ARG A 477 -31.71 3.37 -13.37
C ARG A 477 -32.07 1.94 -13.75
N SER A 478 -31.47 0.92 -13.12
CA SER A 478 -31.80 -0.49 -13.38
C SER A 478 -33.23 -0.87 -12.99
N ILE A 479 -33.88 -0.05 -12.15
CA ILE A 479 -35.25 -0.23 -11.65
C ILE A 479 -36.19 0.85 -12.23
N GLY A 480 -35.66 1.77 -13.06
CA GLY A 480 -36.45 2.87 -13.63
C GLY A 480 -36.63 4.07 -12.69
N VAL A 481 -35.82 4.18 -11.63
CA VAL A 481 -35.91 5.26 -10.63
C VAL A 481 -34.77 6.27 -10.83
N GLU A 482 -35.13 7.52 -11.08
CA GLU A 482 -34.17 8.64 -11.09
C GLU A 482 -33.96 9.17 -9.66
N ILE A 483 -32.96 8.61 -8.97
CA ILE A 483 -32.69 8.95 -7.56
C ILE A 483 -32.35 10.45 -7.32
N GLU A 484 -31.95 11.16 -8.38
CA GLU A 484 -31.61 12.58 -8.35
C GLU A 484 -32.80 13.45 -7.93
N ASP A 485 -34.01 13.08 -8.36
CA ASP A 485 -35.24 13.83 -8.08
C ASP A 485 -35.68 13.72 -6.62
N TRP A 486 -35.19 12.70 -5.92
CA TRP A 486 -35.52 12.42 -4.52
C TRP A 486 -34.56 13.10 -3.53
N LEU A 487 -33.53 13.82 -4.02
CA LEU A 487 -32.54 14.48 -3.18
C LEU A 487 -32.84 15.97 -3.02
N ILE A 488 -32.79 16.44 -1.78
CA ILE A 488 -33.02 17.87 -1.46
C ILE A 488 -31.70 18.58 -1.14
N ASP A 489 -31.45 19.68 -1.85
CA ASP A 489 -30.26 20.54 -1.72
C ASP A 489 -30.13 21.31 -0.38
#